data_AF-A0A9P8AKZ2-F1
#
_entry.id   AF-A0A9P8AKZ2-F1
#
_cell.length_a   1.000
_cell.length_b   1.000
_cell.length_c   1.000
_cell.angle_alpha   90.00
_cell.angle_beta   90.00
_cell.angle_gamma   90.00
#
_symmetry.space_group_name_H-M   'P 1'
#
loop_
_entity.id
_entity.type
_entity.pdbx_description
1 polymer ?
#
loop_
_entity_poly.entity_id
_entity_poly.type
_entity_poly.pdbx_seq_one_letter_code
_entity_poly.pdbx_strand_id
1 'polypeptide(L)'
;MQQKSIAILQRIDTNVEQVLTKFQRIFELAVVEDKSKELLAVESLTMEADALSIIRLCEDLLSITRNLKETWCLGSIKVSDNKEQWKLKKELRKVYEQFNKLTDNIAEFETKQTV
;
A
#
# COMPACT_ATOMS: atom_id res chain seq x y z
N MET A 1 -1.26 15.57 -5.20
CA MET A 1 -1.51 14.60 -4.11
C MET A 1 -2.95 14.62 -3.57
N GLN A 2 -3.63 15.78 -3.50
CA GLN A 2 -4.96 15.88 -2.86
C GLN A 2 -6.12 15.24 -3.65
N GLN A 3 -6.15 15.33 -4.98
CA GLN A 3 -7.26 14.78 -5.79
C GLN A 3 -7.45 13.26 -5.63
N LYS A 4 -6.36 12.48 -5.52
CA LYS A 4 -6.46 11.03 -5.30
C LYS A 4 -7.04 10.69 -3.93
N SER A 5 -6.70 11.47 -2.90
CA SER A 5 -7.23 11.27 -1.55
C SER A 5 -8.72 11.60 -1.47
N ILE A 6 -9.15 12.67 -2.14
CA ILE A 6 -10.56 13.07 -2.21
C ILE A 6 -11.39 12.01 -2.96
N ALA A 7 -10.89 11.49 -4.08
CA ALA A 7 -11.57 10.45 -4.85
C ALA A 7 -11.73 9.14 -4.06
N ILE A 8 -10.73 8.76 -3.23
CA ILE A 8 -10.82 7.59 -2.36
C ILE A 8 -11.87 7.79 -1.27
N LEU A 9 -11.89 8.95 -0.63
CA LEU A 9 -12.90 9.28 0.38
C LEU A 9 -14.31 9.24 -0.21
N GLN A 10 -14.53 9.91 -1.35
CA GLN A 10 -15.83 9.89 -2.04
C GLN A 10 -16.29 8.48 -2.38
N ARG A 11 -15.37 7.59 -2.78
CA ARG A 11 -15.68 6.19 -3.08
C ARG A 11 -16.06 5.40 -1.83
N ILE A 12 -15.35 5.63 -0.72
CA ILE A 12 -15.70 5.02 0.58
C ILE A 12 -17.09 5.47 1.01
N ASP A 13 -17.36 6.77 0.99
CA ASP A 13 -18.66 7.34 1.40
C ASP A 13 -19.80 6.78 0.53
N THR A 14 -19.60 6.77 -0.79
CA THR A 14 -20.55 6.18 -1.74
C THR A 14 -20.81 4.71 -1.46
N ASN A 15 -19.77 3.93 -1.18
CA ASN A 15 -19.92 2.49 -0.89
C ASN A 15 -20.68 2.27 0.42
N VAL A 16 -20.39 3.05 1.46
CA VAL A 16 -21.08 2.95 2.76
C VAL A 16 -22.55 3.35 2.63
N GLU A 17 -22.84 4.44 1.93
CA GLU A 17 -24.21 4.87 1.65
C GLU A 17 -24.99 3.77 0.92
N GLN A 18 -24.42 3.20 -0.15
CA GLN A 18 -25.07 2.11 -0.89
C GLN A 18 -25.33 0.87 -0.04
N VAL A 19 -24.40 0.51 0.87
CA VAL A 19 -24.62 -0.61 1.81
C VAL A 19 -25.82 -0.32 2.71
N LEU A 20 -25.90 0.88 3.29
CA LEU A 20 -27.00 1.27 4.16
C LEU A 20 -28.35 1.29 3.42
N THR A 21 -28.40 1.88 2.22
CA THR A 21 -29.61 1.93 1.40
C THR A 21 -30.10 0.54 1.03
N LYS A 22 -29.19 -0.37 0.63
CA LYS A 22 -29.56 -1.75 0.28
C LYS A 22 -30.02 -2.53 1.48
N PHE A 23 -29.38 -2.34 2.63
CA PHE A 23 -29.78 -3.00 3.87
C PHE A 23 -31.16 -2.54 4.33
N GLN A 24 -31.45 -1.24 4.23
CA GLN A 24 -32.79 -0.71 4.48
C GLN A 24 -33.83 -1.30 3.52
N ARG A 25 -33.52 -1.39 2.23
CA ARG A 25 -34.41 -1.98 1.22
C ARG A 25 -34.74 -3.44 1.52
N ILE A 26 -33.79 -4.22 2.04
CA ILE A 26 -34.04 -5.61 2.48
C ILE A 26 -35.09 -5.64 3.61
N PHE A 27 -35.02 -4.73 4.58
CA PHE A 27 -36.03 -4.65 5.63
C PHE A 27 -37.40 -4.22 5.13
N GLU A 28 -37.45 -3.29 4.17
CA GLU A 28 -38.70 -2.86 3.54
C GLU A 28 -39.38 -4.02 2.80
N LEU A 29 -38.60 -4.85 2.10
CA LEU A 29 -39.10 -6.02 1.38
C LEU A 29 -39.46 -7.20 2.31
N ALA A 30 -38.85 -7.27 3.50
CA ALA A 30 -39.13 -8.33 4.48
C ALA A 30 -40.54 -8.24 5.10
N VAL A 31 -41.28 -7.15 4.90
CA VAL A 31 -42.68 -7.02 5.34
C VAL A 31 -43.59 -7.77 4.36
N VAL A 32 -44.21 -8.86 4.81
CA VAL A 32 -44.95 -9.83 3.97
C VAL A 32 -46.47 -9.56 3.88
N GLU A 33 -46.97 -8.42 4.38
CA GLU A 33 -48.42 -8.19 4.46
C GLU A 33 -49.09 -8.09 3.07
N ASP A 34 -50.10 -8.95 2.87
CA ASP A 34 -51.07 -8.95 1.76
C ASP A 34 -50.49 -9.02 0.33
N LYS A 35 -49.35 -9.72 0.16
CA LYS A 35 -48.68 -9.87 -1.14
C LYS A 35 -49.07 -11.15 -1.87
N SER A 36 -49.18 -11.08 -3.20
CA SER A 36 -49.36 -12.28 -4.04
C SER A 36 -48.09 -13.13 -4.07
N LYS A 37 -48.21 -14.42 -4.39
CA LYS A 37 -47.07 -15.35 -4.43
C LYS A 37 -46.03 -14.95 -5.48
N GLU A 38 -46.49 -14.38 -6.60
CA GLU A 38 -45.64 -13.89 -7.68
C GLU A 38 -44.83 -12.68 -7.20
N LEU A 39 -45.46 -11.76 -6.47
CA LEU A 39 -44.79 -10.60 -5.90
C LEU A 39 -43.74 -11.03 -4.87
N LEU A 40 -44.10 -11.94 -3.95
CA LEU A 40 -43.19 -12.52 -2.97
C LEU A 40 -41.95 -13.18 -3.60
N ALA A 41 -42.12 -13.89 -4.73
CA ALA A 41 -40.99 -14.50 -5.43
C ALA A 41 -40.02 -13.44 -6.01
N VAL A 42 -40.57 -12.36 -6.57
CA VAL A 42 -39.76 -11.23 -7.10
C VAL A 42 -39.03 -10.50 -5.97
N GLU A 43 -39.70 -10.29 -4.84
CA GLU A 43 -39.10 -9.64 -3.68
C GLU A 43 -38.00 -10.50 -3.06
N SER A 44 -38.20 -11.81 -2.95
CA SER A 44 -37.18 -12.75 -2.48
C SER A 44 -35.92 -12.69 -3.36
N LEU A 45 -36.08 -12.69 -4.70
CA LEU A 45 -34.97 -12.52 -5.63
C LEU A 45 -34.28 -11.16 -5.44
N THR A 46 -35.06 -10.11 -5.21
CA THR A 46 -34.53 -8.75 -5.00
C THR A 46 -33.72 -8.67 -3.71
N MET A 47 -34.20 -9.30 -2.62
CA MET A 47 -33.48 -9.39 -1.36
C MET A 47 -32.15 -10.14 -1.50
N GLU A 48 -32.13 -11.26 -2.24
CA GLU A 48 -30.89 -11.99 -2.54
C GLU A 48 -29.91 -11.14 -3.35
N ALA A 49 -30.40 -10.42 -4.36
CA ALA A 49 -29.57 -9.53 -5.19
C ALA A 49 -28.99 -8.36 -4.37
N ASP A 50 -29.78 -7.77 -3.46
CA ASP A 50 -29.31 -6.71 -2.57
C ASP A 50 -28.31 -7.23 -1.54
N ALA A 51 -28.50 -8.43 -0.98
CA ALA A 51 -27.54 -9.07 -0.09
C ALA A 51 -26.20 -9.33 -0.79
N LEU A 52 -26.23 -9.85 -2.03
CA LEU A 52 -25.02 -10.10 -2.81
C LEU A 52 -24.33 -8.79 -3.20
N SER A 53 -25.10 -7.73 -3.48
CA SER A 53 -24.55 -6.40 -3.72
C SER A 53 -23.83 -5.83 -2.50
N ILE A 54 -24.37 -6.03 -1.29
CA ILE A 54 -23.72 -5.62 -0.04
C ILE A 54 -22.36 -6.32 0.13
N ILE A 55 -22.29 -7.63 -0.12
CA ILE A 55 -21.03 -8.38 -0.04
C ILE A 55 -19.99 -7.77 -0.98
N ARG A 56 -20.35 -7.49 -2.24
CA ARG A 56 -19.45 -6.87 -3.22
C ARG A 56 -18.96 -5.49 -2.80
N LEU A 57 -19.83 -4.66 -2.21
CA LEU A 57 -19.45 -3.33 -1.72
C LEU A 57 -18.45 -3.44 -0.55
N CYS A 58 -18.64 -4.42 0.34
CA CYS A 58 -17.69 -4.72 1.41
C CYS A 58 -16.34 -5.22 0.87
N GLU A 59 -16.34 -6.06 -0.17
CA GLU A 59 -15.12 -6.49 -0.87
C GLU A 59 -14.37 -5.31 -1.50
N ASP A 60 -15.09 -4.35 -2.07
CA ASP A 60 -14.48 -3.13 -2.61
C ASP A 60 -13.83 -2.28 -1.52
N LEU A 61 -14.50 -2.12 -0.37
CA LEU A 61 -13.90 -1.46 0.80
C LEU A 61 -12.62 -2.16 1.27
N LEU A 62 -12.63 -3.50 1.35
CA LEU A 62 -11.43 -4.29 1.67
C LEU A 62 -10.32 -4.05 0.66
N SER A 63 -10.64 -4.03 -0.64
CA SER A 63 -9.69 -3.73 -1.72
C SER A 63 -9.07 -2.34 -1.56
N ILE A 64 -9.87 -1.32 -1.21
CA ILE A 64 -9.38 0.04 -0.93
C ILE A 64 -8.40 0.03 0.25
N THR A 65 -8.74 -0.64 1.36
CA THR A 65 -7.83 -0.71 2.52
C THR A 65 -6.51 -1.41 2.19
N ARG A 66 -6.56 -2.47 1.37
CA ARG A 66 -5.37 -3.17 0.90
C ARG A 66 -4.49 -2.24 0.06
N ASN A 67 -5.06 -1.55 -0.93
CA ASN A 67 -4.33 -0.60 -1.76
C ASN A 67 -3.68 0.53 -0.93
N LEU A 68 -4.37 1.02 0.10
CA LEU A 68 -3.84 2.07 0.97
C LEU A 68 -2.65 1.55 1.80
N LYS A 69 -2.75 0.33 2.35
CA LYS A 69 -1.65 -0.34 3.05
C LYS A 69 -0.47 -0.61 2.13
N GLU A 70 -0.69 -1.10 0.91
CA GLU A 70 0.35 -1.34 -0.09
C GLU A 70 1.05 -0.03 -0.46
N THR A 71 0.30 1.04 -0.71
CA THR A 71 0.85 2.38 -0.98
C THR A 71 1.71 2.88 0.18
N TRP A 72 1.27 2.66 1.41
CA TRP A 72 2.02 3.04 2.60
C TRP A 72 3.33 2.24 2.75
N CYS A 73 3.27 0.91 2.62
CA CYS A 73 4.44 0.04 2.70
C CYS A 73 5.46 0.35 1.59
N LEU A 74 5.00 0.54 0.35
CA LEU A 74 5.86 0.89 -0.80
C LEU A 74 6.45 2.29 -0.66
N GLY A 75 5.69 3.25 -0.11
CA GLY A 75 6.19 4.60 0.19
C GLY A 75 7.24 4.64 1.31
N SER A 76 7.20 3.68 2.24
CA SER A 76 8.19 3.53 3.32
C SER A 76 9.46 2.82 2.88
N ILE A 77 9.45 2.05 1.78
CA ILE A 77 10.67 1.58 1.12
C ILE A 77 11.21 2.73 0.27
N LYS A 78 11.59 3.82 0.94
CA LYS A 78 12.71 4.59 0.43
C LYS A 78 13.88 3.65 0.58
N VAL A 79 14.31 3.03 -0.52
CA VAL A 79 15.68 2.54 -0.62
C VAL A 79 16.51 3.72 -0.18
N SER A 80 17.02 3.68 1.05
CA SER A 80 17.90 4.71 1.57
C SER A 80 19.05 4.70 0.59
N ASP A 81 19.00 5.66 -0.34
CA ASP A 81 19.97 5.78 -1.40
C ASP A 81 21.24 6.10 -0.65
N ASN A 82 22.03 5.06 -0.44
CA ASN A 82 23.10 5.00 0.55
C ASN A 82 24.31 5.78 0.02
N LYS A 83 24.04 6.91 -0.64
CA LYS A 83 24.98 7.81 -1.29
C LYS A 83 26.06 8.25 -0.32
N GLU A 84 25.72 8.38 0.96
CA GLU A 84 26.70 8.61 2.02
C GLU A 84 27.64 7.42 2.21
N GLN A 85 27.17 6.18 2.29
CA GLN A 85 28.05 5.00 2.34
C GLN A 85 28.88 4.82 1.06
N TRP A 86 28.33 5.14 -0.12
CA TRP A 86 29.09 5.11 -1.38
C TRP A 86 30.19 6.18 -1.43
N LYS A 87 29.90 7.41 -0.96
CA LYS A 87 30.92 8.47 -0.81
C LYS A 87 31.97 8.08 0.22
N LEU A 88 31.55 7.57 1.38
CA LEU A 88 32.44 7.11 2.44
C LEU A 88 33.37 6.00 1.95
N LYS A 89 32.84 5.00 1.22
CA LYS A 89 33.63 3.91 0.64
C LYS A 89 34.63 4.39 -0.40
N LYS A 90 34.28 5.43 -1.17
CA LYS A 90 35.19 6.05 -2.16
C LYS A 90 36.32 6.81 -1.48
N GLU A 91 36.03 7.62 -0.47
CA GLU A 91 37.05 8.35 0.29
C GLU A 91 37.95 7.39 1.07
N LEU A 92 37.37 6.37 1.71
CA LEU A 92 38.14 5.33 2.41
C LEU A 92 39.13 4.61 1.50
N ARG A 93 38.73 4.31 0.25
CA ARG A 93 39.63 3.68 -0.74
C ARG A 93 40.83 4.55 -1.09
N LYS A 94 40.65 5.87 -1.22
CA LYS A 94 41.75 6.81 -1.48
C LYS A 94 42.74 6.84 -0.31
N VAL A 95 42.22 6.85 0.92
CA VAL A 95 43.05 6.82 2.13
C VAL A 95 43.89 5.54 2.17
N TYR A 96 43.30 4.37 1.89
CA TYR A 96 44.05 3.12 1.81
C TYR A 96 45.14 3.13 0.73
N GLU A 97 44.86 3.72 -0.44
CA GLU A 97 45.85 3.81 -1.51
C GLU A 97 47.03 4.72 -1.14
N GLN A 98 46.76 5.86 -0.49
CA GLN A 98 47.79 6.75 0.02
C GLN A 98 48.60 6.12 1.16
N PHE A 99 47.92 5.42 2.07
CA PHE A 99 48.56 4.70 3.17
C PHE A 99 49.51 3.61 2.66
N ASN A 100 49.08 2.83 1.67
CA ASN A 100 49.93 1.81 1.06
C ASN A 100 51.14 2.42 0.37
N LYS A 101 50.96 3.50 -0.41
CA LYS A 101 52.09 4.23 -1.04
C LYS A 101 53.10 4.75 -0.02
N LEU A 102 52.64 5.27 1.11
CA LEU A 102 53.52 5.72 2.19
C LEU A 102 54.26 4.55 2.83
N THR A 103 53.57 3.43 3.03
CA THR A 103 54.17 2.20 3.59
C THR A 103 55.24 1.64 2.66
N ASP A 104 54.96 1.59 1.35
CA ASP A 104 55.92 1.16 0.33
C ASP A 104 57.15 2.07 0.30
N ASN A 105 56.96 3.39 0.35
CA ASN A 105 58.06 4.35 0.42
C ASN A 105 58.91 4.14 1.69
N ILE A 106 58.28 3.95 2.86
CA ILE A 106 59.00 3.70 4.12
C ILE A 106 59.82 2.41 4.01
N ALA A 107 59.25 1.34 3.45
CA ALA A 107 59.96 0.09 3.22
C ALA A 107 61.16 0.24 2.27
N GLU A 108 61.04 1.08 1.22
CA GLU A 108 62.15 1.44 0.34
C GLU A 108 63.25 2.25 1.05
N PHE A 109 62.89 3.11 2.00
CA PHE A 109 63.87 3.87 2.78
C PHE A 109 64.60 2.99 3.81
N GLU A 110 63.89 2.08 4.48
CA GLU A 110 64.51 1.12 5.40
C GLU A 110 65.49 0.18 4.69
N THR A 111 65.13 -0.31 3.49
CA THR A 111 66.02 -1.17 2.69
C THR A 111 67.25 -0.44 2.15
N LYS A 112 67.15 0.87 1.85
CA LYS A 112 68.30 1.71 1.45
C LYS A 112 69.21 2.09 2.62
N GLN A 113 68.71 2.10 3.85
CA GLN A 113 69.50 2.42 5.05
C GLN A 113 70.33 1.21 5.56
N THR A 114 70.02 0.00 5.08
CA THR A 114 70.74 -1.25 5.41
C THR A 114 71.83 -1.67 4.41
N VAL A 115 72.19 -0.82 3.44
CA VAL A 115 73.33 -1.04 2.51
C VAL A 115 74.48 -0.10 2.84
#